data_AF-A0A4Y7RKP8-F1
#
_entry.id   AF-A0A4Y7RKP8-F1
#
_cell.length_a   1.000
_cell.length_b   1.000
_cell.length_c   1.000
_cell.angle_alpha   90.00
_cell.angle_beta   90.00
_cell.angle_gamma   90.00
#
_symmetry.space_group_name_H-M   'P 1'
#
loop_
_entity.id
_entity.type
_entity.pdbx_description
1 polymer ?
#
loop_
_entity_poly.entity_id
_entity_poly.type
_entity_poly.pdbx_seq_one_letter_code
_entity_poly.pdbx_strand_id
1 'polypeptide(L)'
;MVETKILDGNIGYIKLWGEFDAGFKNTGKAPSTLGLFRAALVEFNKAKVKGLIIDIRNNVGGLDSMVADMLASFYSEKTFYEYQNCFNTITGSWEIRADDTRKGNASDPGLYIEPDAPFFRGPVVALINLKCTSSGEGLAMGIKNASRGATVGFYGTNGSFGIAGGEAKMPGDIAVHWPYGQSLDRNKQVQIDSRDGVGGIAPSIRTPMTRENALKVARGEDVELEHAIEVINTYETAH
;
A
#
# COMPACT_ATOMS: atom_id res chain seq x y z
N MET A 1 7.90 6.06 -9.90
CA MET A 1 6.91 5.60 -8.90
C MET A 1 6.23 4.33 -9.34
N VAL A 2 5.73 4.24 -10.58
CA VAL A 2 5.07 3.04 -11.12
C VAL A 2 5.90 2.44 -12.26
N GLU A 3 6.15 1.13 -12.21
CA GLU A 3 6.66 0.32 -13.33
C GLU A 3 5.67 -0.81 -13.61
N THR A 4 5.47 -1.18 -14.88
CA THR A 4 4.47 -2.17 -15.26
C THR A 4 5.02 -3.19 -16.24
N LYS A 5 4.52 -4.42 -16.17
CA LYS A 5 4.78 -5.50 -17.14
C LYS A 5 3.62 -6.49 -17.15
N ILE A 6 3.44 -7.20 -18.26
CA ILE A 6 2.68 -8.46 -18.27
C ILE A 6 3.70 -9.59 -18.21
N LEU A 7 3.57 -10.44 -17.19
CA LEU A 7 4.42 -11.60 -16.96
C LEU A 7 3.92 -12.82 -17.73
N ASP A 8 4.79 -13.81 -17.84
CA ASP A 8 4.43 -15.14 -18.32
C ASP A 8 3.22 -15.70 -17.53
N GLY A 9 2.34 -16.42 -18.23
CA GLY A 9 1.04 -16.83 -17.68
C GLY A 9 -0.03 -15.74 -17.69
N ASN A 10 0.21 -14.63 -18.41
CA ASN A 10 -0.72 -13.51 -18.58
C ASN A 10 -1.10 -12.85 -17.25
N ILE A 11 -0.11 -12.53 -16.42
CA ILE A 11 -0.29 -11.90 -15.10
C ILE A 11 0.15 -10.44 -15.19
N GLY A 12 -0.70 -9.50 -14.81
CA GLY A 12 -0.31 -8.09 -14.73
C GLY A 12 0.58 -7.86 -13.51
N TYR A 13 1.66 -7.12 -13.69
CA TYR A 13 2.57 -6.76 -12.60
C TYR A 13 2.74 -5.25 -12.55
N ILE A 14 2.64 -4.70 -11.35
CA ILE A 14 2.89 -3.31 -11.02
C ILE A 14 3.94 -3.27 -9.93
N LYS A 15 5.04 -2.57 -10.13
CA LYS A 15 5.94 -2.17 -9.04
C LYS A 15 5.60 -0.75 -8.63
N LEU A 16 5.26 -0.58 -7.35
CA LEU A 16 4.90 0.71 -6.77
C LEU A 16 5.89 1.07 -5.67
N TRP A 17 6.61 2.17 -5.89
CA TRP A 17 7.66 2.63 -4.97
C TRP A 17 7.16 3.56 -3.85
N GLY A 18 5.96 4.13 -3.98
CA GLY A 18 5.37 5.07 -3.02
C GLY A 18 4.15 5.80 -3.58
N GLU A 19 3.34 6.36 -2.70
CA GLU A 19 2.02 6.94 -2.97
C GLU A 19 2.06 8.48 -3.04
N PHE A 20 2.94 9.00 -3.87
CA PHE A 20 3.06 10.44 -4.16
C PHE A 20 3.57 10.64 -5.58
N ASP A 21 3.34 11.83 -6.13
CA ASP A 21 3.78 12.17 -7.48
C ASP A 21 5.24 12.64 -7.45
N ALA A 22 6.11 11.92 -8.16
CA ALA A 22 7.54 12.24 -8.24
C ALA A 22 8.09 12.18 -9.67
N GLY A 23 8.74 13.26 -10.09
CA GLY A 23 9.42 13.35 -11.39
C GLY A 23 10.94 13.21 -11.24
N PHE A 24 11.50 12.12 -11.76
CA PHE A 24 12.95 11.86 -11.71
C PHE A 24 13.70 12.30 -12.98
N LYS A 25 13.00 12.94 -13.92
CA LYS A 25 13.53 13.27 -15.26
C LYS A 25 13.90 14.74 -15.43
N ASN A 26 13.93 15.54 -14.36
CA ASN A 26 14.21 16.99 -14.39
C ASN A 26 13.37 17.78 -15.43
N THR A 27 12.14 17.32 -15.68
CA THR A 27 11.20 17.91 -16.67
C THR A 27 10.34 19.03 -16.08
N GLY A 28 10.44 19.29 -14.77
CA GLY A 28 9.57 20.22 -14.04
C GLY A 28 8.12 19.75 -13.86
N LYS A 29 7.78 18.52 -14.28
CA LYS A 29 6.47 17.90 -14.08
C LYS A 29 6.64 16.49 -13.52
N ALA A 30 5.96 16.20 -12.41
CA ALA A 30 5.84 14.85 -11.89
C ALA A 30 4.67 14.12 -12.58
N PRO A 31 4.87 12.90 -13.11
CA PRO A 31 3.76 12.09 -13.57
C PRO A 31 2.88 11.68 -12.39
N SER A 32 1.56 11.59 -12.62
CA SER A 32 0.62 11.13 -11.58
C SER A 32 0.82 9.64 -11.31
N THR A 33 1.19 9.30 -10.09
CA THR A 33 1.34 7.91 -9.63
C THR A 33 0.01 7.17 -9.68
N LEU A 34 -1.06 7.77 -9.17
CA LEU A 34 -2.42 7.22 -9.27
C LEU A 34 -2.87 7.06 -10.73
N GLY A 35 -2.60 8.06 -11.58
CA GLY A 35 -2.94 8.01 -13.00
C GLY A 35 -2.21 6.86 -13.73
N LEU A 36 -0.92 6.68 -13.47
CA LEU A 36 -0.14 5.58 -14.03
C LEU A 36 -0.63 4.20 -13.54
N PHE A 37 -0.98 4.10 -12.26
CA PHE A 37 -1.56 2.89 -11.68
C PHE A 37 -2.90 2.52 -12.36
N ARG A 38 -3.82 3.49 -12.47
CA ARG A 38 -5.12 3.27 -13.13
C ARG A 38 -4.96 2.96 -14.63
N ALA A 39 -4.03 3.61 -15.32
CA ALA A 39 -3.73 3.30 -16.71
C ALA A 39 -3.24 1.85 -16.88
N ALA A 40 -2.41 1.35 -15.96
CA ALA A 40 -1.97 -0.05 -15.95
C ALA A 40 -3.16 -1.01 -15.83
N LEU A 41 -4.09 -0.73 -14.90
CA LEU A 41 -5.30 -1.54 -14.72
C LEU A 41 -6.20 -1.55 -15.96
N VAL A 42 -6.32 -0.43 -16.68
CA VAL A 42 -7.05 -0.39 -17.96
C VAL A 42 -6.42 -1.33 -18.98
N GLU A 43 -5.10 -1.26 -19.16
CA GLU A 43 -4.38 -2.13 -20.10
C GLU A 43 -4.47 -3.60 -19.70
N PHE A 44 -4.37 -3.91 -18.41
CA PHE A 44 -4.49 -5.28 -17.89
C PHE A 44 -5.90 -5.85 -18.05
N ASN A 45 -6.95 -5.04 -17.83
CA ASN A 45 -8.33 -5.42 -18.12
C ASN A 45 -8.53 -5.71 -19.62
N LYS A 46 -7.97 -4.88 -20.49
CA LYS A 46 -8.02 -5.08 -21.95
C LYS A 46 -7.29 -6.35 -22.38
N ALA A 47 -6.13 -6.63 -21.79
CA ALA A 47 -5.36 -7.85 -22.00
C ALA A 47 -5.97 -9.08 -21.31
N LYS A 48 -7.01 -8.90 -20.49
CA LYS A 48 -7.68 -9.95 -19.72
C LYS A 48 -6.68 -10.77 -18.90
N VAL A 49 -5.79 -10.08 -18.19
CA VAL A 49 -4.79 -10.76 -17.34
C VAL A 49 -5.49 -11.65 -16.31
N LYS A 50 -4.89 -12.80 -16.01
CA LYS A 50 -5.42 -13.80 -15.06
C LYS A 50 -5.49 -13.25 -13.63
N GLY A 51 -4.57 -12.37 -13.27
CA GLY A 51 -4.44 -11.79 -11.94
C GLY A 51 -3.43 -10.65 -11.92
N LEU A 52 -3.31 -9.98 -10.78
CA LEU A 52 -2.36 -8.89 -10.56
C LEU A 52 -1.39 -9.21 -9.45
N ILE A 53 -0.12 -8.85 -9.67
CA ILE A 53 0.88 -8.72 -8.62
C ILE A 53 1.20 -7.23 -8.47
N ILE A 54 0.98 -6.70 -7.27
CA ILE A 54 1.36 -5.35 -6.89
C ILE A 54 2.57 -5.47 -5.97
N ASP A 55 3.75 -5.26 -6.53
CA ASP A 55 5.02 -5.29 -5.84
C ASP A 55 5.27 -3.97 -5.11
N ILE A 56 5.06 -4.02 -3.81
CA ILE A 56 5.23 -2.91 -2.87
C ILE A 56 6.38 -3.22 -1.89
N ARG A 57 7.28 -4.14 -2.26
CA ARG A 57 8.54 -4.33 -1.53
C ARG A 57 9.35 -3.04 -1.60
N ASN A 58 9.83 -2.58 -0.45
CA ASN A 58 10.56 -1.31 -0.31
C ASN A 58 9.75 -0.06 -0.68
N ASN A 59 8.42 -0.15 -0.69
CA ASN A 59 7.56 1.01 -0.84
C ASN A 59 7.71 1.92 0.38
N VAL A 60 7.96 3.22 0.14
CA VAL A 60 8.28 4.18 1.20
C VAL A 60 7.06 4.90 1.79
N GLY A 61 5.86 4.61 1.28
CA GLY A 61 4.61 5.28 1.67
C GLY A 61 4.32 6.52 0.83
N GLY A 62 3.45 7.38 1.36
CA GLY A 62 3.02 8.61 0.68
C GLY A 62 1.71 9.14 1.26
N LEU A 63 0.71 9.30 0.40
CA LEU A 63 -0.60 9.82 0.75
C LEU A 63 -1.58 8.67 0.96
N ASP A 64 -2.17 8.61 2.16
CA ASP A 64 -3.21 7.65 2.50
C ASP A 64 -4.47 7.82 1.64
N SER A 65 -4.81 9.05 1.29
CA SER A 65 -5.89 9.33 0.34
C SER A 65 -5.65 8.73 -1.04
N MET A 66 -4.40 8.69 -1.52
CA MET A 66 -4.03 8.05 -2.78
C MET A 66 -4.15 6.52 -2.67
N VAL A 67 -3.79 5.92 -1.53
CA VAL A 67 -4.02 4.49 -1.29
C VAL A 67 -5.50 4.16 -1.36
N ALA A 68 -6.36 4.95 -0.71
CA ALA A 68 -7.80 4.75 -0.77
C ALA A 68 -8.33 4.81 -2.21
N ASP A 69 -7.80 5.73 -3.04
CA ASP A 69 -8.16 5.83 -4.47
C ASP A 69 -7.58 4.72 -5.36
N MET A 70 -6.47 4.10 -4.96
CA MET A 70 -5.93 2.89 -5.62
C MET A 70 -6.78 1.66 -5.27
N LEU A 71 -7.13 1.52 -3.99
CA LEU A 71 -7.97 0.42 -3.49
C LEU A 71 -9.39 0.49 -4.05
N ALA A 72 -9.88 1.67 -4.42
CA ALA A 72 -11.16 1.86 -5.10
C ALA A 72 -11.36 0.91 -6.31
N SER A 73 -10.27 0.53 -6.99
CA SER A 73 -10.27 -0.40 -8.11
C SER A 73 -10.56 -1.87 -7.73
N PHE A 74 -10.50 -2.23 -6.45
CA PHE A 74 -10.61 -3.61 -5.95
C PHE A 74 -11.81 -3.86 -5.04
N TYR A 75 -12.55 -2.81 -4.67
CA TYR A 75 -13.69 -2.88 -3.75
C TYR A 75 -15.00 -2.61 -4.49
N SER A 76 -16.07 -3.33 -4.14
CA SER A 76 -17.41 -3.12 -4.71
C SER A 76 -18.31 -2.22 -3.86
N GLU A 77 -17.92 -1.94 -2.61
CA GLU A 77 -18.71 -1.17 -1.65
C GLU A 77 -17.83 -0.18 -0.89
N LYS A 78 -18.44 0.93 -0.46
CA LYS A 78 -17.77 1.92 0.38
C LYS A 78 -17.25 1.26 1.66
N THR A 79 -15.95 1.31 1.86
CA THR A 79 -15.27 0.63 2.96
C THR A 79 -14.43 1.63 3.74
N PHE A 80 -14.55 1.64 5.07
CA PHE A 80 -13.69 2.47 5.92
C PHE A 80 -12.24 2.03 5.78
N TYR A 81 -11.36 3.01 5.66
CA TYR A 81 -9.92 2.80 5.57
C TYR A 81 -9.26 3.13 6.91
N GLU A 82 -9.44 4.35 7.40
CA GLU A 82 -8.88 4.79 8.68
C GLU A 82 -9.55 6.03 9.24
N TYR A 83 -9.31 6.28 10.53
CA TYR A 83 -9.36 7.60 11.13
C TYR A 83 -7.93 8.11 11.33
N GLN A 84 -7.67 9.36 10.94
CA GLN A 84 -6.38 10.02 11.18
C GLN A 84 -6.46 10.82 12.48
N ASN A 85 -5.89 10.28 13.55
CA ASN A 85 -5.88 10.91 14.88
C ASN A 85 -4.56 11.63 15.10
N CYS A 86 -4.58 12.97 15.10
CA CYS A 86 -3.38 13.79 15.17
C CYS A 86 -3.33 14.62 16.45
N PHE A 87 -2.14 14.84 17.00
CA PHE A 87 -1.98 15.75 18.12
C PHE A 87 -2.07 17.21 17.67
N ASN A 88 -3.02 17.95 18.21
CA ASN A 88 -3.18 19.39 17.96
C ASN A 88 -2.38 20.18 19.00
N THR A 89 -1.32 20.85 18.57
CA THR A 89 -0.48 21.67 19.47
C THR A 89 -1.15 22.96 19.93
N ILE A 90 -2.19 23.44 19.24
CA ILE A 90 -2.94 24.65 19.60
C ILE A 90 -3.92 24.35 20.75
N THR A 91 -4.64 23.23 20.67
CA THR A 91 -5.64 22.83 21.69
C THR A 91 -5.04 21.94 22.78
N GLY A 92 -3.88 21.33 22.52
CA GLY A 92 -3.22 20.39 23.43
C GLY A 92 -3.89 19.01 23.49
N SER A 93 -4.73 18.67 22.52
CA SER A 93 -5.50 17.41 22.49
C SER A 93 -5.29 16.60 21.21
N TRP A 94 -5.53 15.30 21.30
CA TRP A 94 -5.65 14.42 20.14
C TRP A 94 -7.02 14.60 19.46
N GLU A 95 -7.00 14.78 18.15
CA GLU A 95 -8.18 15.06 17.35
C GLU A 95 -8.20 14.18 16.10
N ILE A 96 -9.34 13.51 15.87
CA ILE A 96 -9.58 12.86 14.58
C ILE A 96 -9.93 13.95 13.57
N ARG A 97 -9.17 13.99 12.49
CA ARG A 97 -9.31 14.98 11.42
C ARG A 97 -9.58 14.27 10.11
N ALA A 98 -10.36 14.93 9.25
CA ALA A 98 -10.46 14.49 7.88
C ALA A 98 -9.12 14.72 7.17
N ASP A 99 -8.78 13.81 6.27
CA ASP A 99 -7.65 13.96 5.35
C ASP A 99 -7.78 15.28 4.58
N ASP A 100 -6.70 16.07 4.55
CA ASP A 100 -6.69 17.44 4.02
C ASP A 100 -6.85 17.49 2.49
N THR A 101 -6.59 16.38 1.81
CA THR A 101 -6.79 16.23 0.36
C THR A 101 -8.24 15.90 -0.01
N ARG A 102 -9.11 15.63 0.98
CA ARG A 102 -10.52 15.28 0.78
C ARG A 102 -11.46 16.40 1.22
N LYS A 103 -12.65 16.45 0.62
CA LYS A 103 -13.75 17.24 1.18
C LYS A 103 -14.19 16.55 2.47
N GLY A 104 -13.78 17.11 3.61
CA GLY A 104 -14.13 16.56 4.92
C GLY A 104 -15.64 16.50 5.16
N ASN A 105 -16.08 15.47 5.89
CA ASN A 105 -17.40 15.40 6.48
C ASN A 105 -17.26 15.62 8.00
N ALA A 106 -17.80 16.73 8.50
CA ALA A 106 -17.68 17.08 9.91
C ALA A 106 -18.34 16.05 10.85
N SER A 107 -19.35 15.31 10.38
CA SER A 107 -20.04 14.28 11.16
C SER A 107 -19.33 12.91 11.12
N ASP A 108 -18.43 12.72 10.14
CA ASP A 108 -17.68 11.48 9.95
C ASP A 108 -16.35 11.79 9.24
N PRO A 109 -15.29 12.09 10.01
CA PRO A 109 -13.98 12.48 9.46
C PRO A 109 -13.16 11.29 8.93
N GLY A 110 -13.74 10.09 8.84
CA GLY A 110 -13.01 8.92 8.35
C GLY A 110 -12.57 9.06 6.89
N LEU A 111 -11.43 8.46 6.56
CA LEU A 111 -11.03 8.21 5.19
C LEU A 111 -11.65 6.88 4.74
N TYR A 112 -12.21 6.86 3.54
CA TYR A 112 -12.93 5.72 2.99
C TYR A 112 -12.38 5.33 1.63
N ILE A 113 -12.33 4.03 1.38
CA ILE A 113 -12.24 3.44 0.05
C ILE A 113 -13.63 3.59 -0.58
N GLU A 114 -13.72 4.40 -1.62
CA GLU A 114 -14.95 4.55 -2.40
C GLU A 114 -14.75 3.87 -3.76
N PRO A 115 -15.54 2.82 -4.10
CA PRO A 115 -15.41 2.11 -5.37
C PRO A 115 -15.38 3.05 -6.58
N ASP A 116 -14.37 2.90 -7.43
CA ASP A 116 -14.18 3.75 -8.61
C ASP A 116 -13.53 2.97 -9.76
N ALA A 117 -13.74 3.45 -10.99
CA ALA A 117 -13.11 2.89 -12.17
C ALA A 117 -11.61 3.26 -12.24
N PRO A 118 -10.76 2.38 -12.82
CA PRO A 118 -11.08 1.07 -13.40
C PRO A 118 -11.21 -0.02 -12.33
N PHE A 119 -12.23 -0.88 -12.45
CA PHE A 119 -12.38 -2.05 -11.58
C PHE A 119 -11.55 -3.23 -12.10
N PHE A 120 -10.84 -3.91 -11.21
CA PHE A 120 -10.21 -5.20 -11.48
C PHE A 120 -10.84 -6.27 -10.59
N ARG A 121 -11.47 -7.28 -11.21
CA ARG A 121 -12.25 -8.32 -10.50
C ARG A 121 -11.46 -9.60 -10.26
N GLY A 122 -10.28 -9.73 -10.86
CA GLY A 122 -9.42 -10.90 -10.70
C GLY A 122 -8.72 -10.94 -9.34
N PRO A 123 -7.95 -12.01 -9.07
CA PRO A 123 -7.11 -12.08 -7.88
C PRO A 123 -6.00 -11.03 -7.89
N VAL A 124 -5.72 -10.44 -6.73
CA VAL A 124 -4.69 -9.41 -6.53
C VAL A 124 -3.77 -9.84 -5.39
N VAL A 125 -2.47 -9.94 -5.65
CA VAL A 125 -1.45 -10.26 -4.66
C VAL A 125 -0.58 -9.02 -4.43
N ALA A 126 -0.46 -8.57 -3.18
CA ALA A 126 0.54 -7.61 -2.79
C ALA A 126 1.83 -8.34 -2.39
N LEU A 127 2.93 -8.07 -3.09
CA LEU A 127 4.26 -8.59 -2.74
C LEU A 127 4.90 -7.61 -1.75
N ILE A 128 5.21 -8.07 -0.54
CA ILE A 128 5.58 -7.22 0.60
C ILE A 128 6.91 -7.63 1.23
N ASN A 129 7.56 -6.69 1.92
CA ASN A 129 8.73 -6.97 2.76
C ASN A 129 8.83 -5.97 3.92
N LEU A 130 9.82 -6.18 4.80
CA LEU A 130 10.09 -5.35 5.99
C LEU A 130 10.41 -3.89 5.69
N LYS A 131 10.68 -3.54 4.42
CA LYS A 131 10.97 -2.16 4.00
C LYS A 131 9.74 -1.43 3.45
N CYS A 132 8.61 -2.11 3.33
CA CYS A 132 7.32 -1.47 3.06
C CYS A 132 6.83 -0.74 4.32
N THR A 133 6.65 0.57 4.22
CA THR A 133 6.33 1.47 5.35
C THR A 133 5.18 2.41 5.01
N SER A 134 4.56 2.98 6.04
CA SER A 134 3.59 4.07 5.92
C SER A 134 2.43 3.69 5.00
N SER A 135 1.98 4.56 4.10
CA SER A 135 0.84 4.31 3.21
C SER A 135 0.95 3.02 2.37
N GLY A 136 2.17 2.55 2.10
CA GLY A 136 2.41 1.24 1.47
C GLY A 136 1.88 0.06 2.32
N GLU A 137 1.94 0.17 3.65
CA GLU A 137 1.36 -0.82 4.56
C GLU A 137 -0.17 -0.75 4.58
N GLY A 138 -0.73 0.45 4.48
CA GLY A 138 -2.16 0.63 4.30
C GLY A 138 -2.66 0.04 2.96
N LEU A 139 -1.85 0.11 1.90
CA LEU A 139 -2.14 -0.56 0.63
C LEU A 139 -2.08 -2.09 0.78
N ALA A 140 -1.06 -2.61 1.48
CA ALA A 140 -0.97 -4.03 1.81
C ALA A 140 -2.19 -4.52 2.62
N MET A 141 -2.63 -3.74 3.60
CA MET A 141 -3.82 -4.00 4.42
C MET A 141 -5.08 -4.05 3.56
N GLY A 142 -5.28 -3.04 2.71
CA GLY A 142 -6.43 -2.97 1.81
C GLY A 142 -6.46 -4.13 0.82
N ILE A 143 -5.33 -4.47 0.20
CA ILE A 143 -5.28 -5.63 -0.70
C ILE A 143 -5.58 -6.91 0.07
N LYS A 144 -4.97 -7.14 1.24
CA LYS A 144 -5.25 -8.32 2.07
C LYS A 144 -6.73 -8.46 2.43
N ASN A 145 -7.43 -7.35 2.64
CA ASN A 145 -8.84 -7.32 3.04
C ASN A 145 -9.82 -7.36 1.85
N ALA A 146 -9.34 -7.21 0.60
CA ALA A 146 -10.17 -7.33 -0.58
C ALA A 146 -10.65 -8.78 -0.79
N SER A 147 -11.82 -8.96 -1.41
CA SER A 147 -12.48 -10.28 -1.53
C SER A 147 -11.66 -11.36 -2.24
N ARG A 148 -10.74 -10.96 -3.13
CA ARG A 148 -9.80 -11.84 -3.84
C ARG A 148 -8.36 -11.38 -3.68
N GLY A 149 -8.06 -10.77 -2.54
CA GLY A 149 -6.75 -10.20 -2.26
C GLY A 149 -5.91 -11.06 -1.31
N ALA A 150 -4.58 -10.98 -1.46
CA ALA A 150 -3.62 -11.65 -0.60
C ALA A 150 -2.32 -10.87 -0.47
N THR A 151 -1.56 -11.11 0.60
CA THR A 151 -0.19 -10.61 0.78
C THR A 151 0.80 -11.77 0.75
N VAL A 152 1.87 -11.62 -0.02
CA VAL A 152 2.93 -12.63 -0.20
C VAL A 152 4.29 -12.01 0.11
N GLY A 153 5.15 -12.79 0.75
CA GLY A 153 6.53 -12.41 1.06
C GLY A 153 7.17 -13.35 2.08
N PHE A 154 8.48 -13.24 2.27
CA PHE A 154 9.18 -13.95 3.34
C PHE A 154 8.77 -13.45 4.72
N TYR A 155 8.59 -12.13 4.84
CA TYR A 155 8.30 -11.40 6.07
C TYR A 155 7.19 -10.37 5.86
N GLY A 156 6.63 -9.86 6.95
CA GLY A 156 5.63 -8.79 6.90
C GLY A 156 6.23 -7.44 6.56
N THR A 157 5.37 -6.42 6.51
CA THR A 157 5.79 -5.02 6.41
C THR A 157 6.39 -4.51 7.73
N ASN A 158 6.82 -3.24 7.76
CA ASN A 158 7.63 -2.70 8.85
C ASN A 158 6.85 -2.53 10.18
N GLY A 159 5.56 -2.17 10.13
CA GLY A 159 4.78 -1.78 11.30
C GLY A 159 4.98 -0.31 11.67
N SER A 160 4.96 0.57 10.66
CA SER A 160 5.22 2.01 10.73
C SER A 160 4.19 2.79 9.88
N PHE A 161 2.95 2.86 10.35
CA PHE A 161 1.79 3.49 9.69
C PHE A 161 1.28 4.77 10.40
N GLY A 162 2.06 5.30 11.33
CA GLY A 162 1.75 6.59 11.95
C GLY A 162 1.76 7.75 10.94
N ILE A 163 1.04 8.83 11.28
CA ILE A 163 0.96 10.03 10.43
C ILE A 163 2.25 10.85 10.60
N ALA A 164 3.00 10.98 9.51
CA ALA A 164 4.25 11.72 9.45
C ALA A 164 4.01 13.21 9.15
N GLY A 165 4.92 14.08 9.61
CA GLY A 165 4.85 15.53 9.33
C GLY A 165 5.21 16.44 10.51
N GLY A 166 5.42 15.88 11.71
CA GLY A 166 5.96 16.63 12.83
C GLY A 166 7.40 17.05 12.54
N GLU A 167 7.71 18.33 12.76
CA GLU A 167 9.05 18.90 12.58
C GLU A 167 9.36 19.96 13.64
N ALA A 168 10.60 19.98 14.12
CA ALA A 168 11.19 21.11 14.84
C ALA A 168 12.49 21.53 14.15
N LYS A 169 12.59 22.82 13.83
CA LYS A 169 13.83 23.43 13.35
C LYS A 169 14.68 23.87 14.55
N MET A 170 15.93 23.45 14.55
CA MET A 170 16.90 23.67 15.61
C MET A 170 18.05 24.58 15.10
N PRO A 171 18.80 25.25 15.98
CA PRO A 171 20.01 25.97 15.58
C PRO A 171 20.99 25.07 14.82
N GLY A 172 21.73 25.67 13.87
CA GLY A 172 22.73 24.94 13.08
C GLY A 172 22.16 24.11 11.92
N ASP A 173 21.02 24.53 11.36
CA ASP A 173 20.37 23.89 10.20
C ASP A 173 19.97 22.42 10.44
N ILE A 174 19.67 22.08 11.70
CA ILE A 174 19.18 20.75 12.10
C ILE A 174 17.65 20.77 12.10
N ALA A 175 17.04 19.74 11.51
CA ALA A 175 15.61 19.45 11.63
C ALA A 175 15.41 18.10 12.33
N VAL A 176 14.50 18.08 13.31
CA VAL A 176 14.06 16.84 13.97
C VAL A 176 12.66 16.54 13.46
N HIS A 177 12.45 15.31 12.96
CA HIS A 177 11.16 14.86 12.45
C HIS A 177 10.58 13.75 13.34
N TRP A 178 9.27 13.72 13.51
CA TRP A 178 8.57 12.66 14.23
C TRP A 178 7.17 12.43 13.66
N PRO A 179 6.60 11.22 13.83
CA PRO A 179 5.18 11.00 13.59
C PRO A 179 4.36 11.77 14.63
N TYR A 180 3.39 12.55 14.19
CA TYR A 180 2.54 13.39 15.05
C TYR A 180 1.10 12.86 15.15
N GLY A 181 0.78 11.80 14.41
CA GLY A 181 -0.53 11.19 14.38
C GLY A 181 -0.51 9.66 14.32
N GLN A 182 -1.68 9.08 14.48
CA GLN A 182 -1.95 7.65 14.49
C GLN A 182 -3.05 7.33 13.47
N SER A 183 -2.86 6.26 12.71
CA SER A 183 -3.94 5.63 11.95
C SER A 183 -4.75 4.73 12.89
N LEU A 184 -6.06 4.96 12.97
CA LEU A 184 -6.98 4.19 13.82
C LEU A 184 -8.06 3.46 13.03
N ASP A 185 -8.48 2.29 13.52
CA ASP A 185 -9.56 1.49 12.95
C ASP A 185 -10.94 2.09 13.27
N ARG A 186 -12.01 1.41 12.83
CA ARG A 186 -13.40 1.81 13.12
C ARG A 186 -13.71 1.88 14.62
N ASN A 187 -12.97 1.14 15.45
CA ASN A 187 -13.08 1.10 16.91
C ASN A 187 -12.11 2.07 17.60
N LYS A 188 -11.45 2.94 16.83
CA LYS A 188 -10.46 3.92 17.28
C LYS A 188 -9.24 3.29 17.96
N GLN A 189 -8.87 2.08 17.55
CA GLN A 189 -7.64 1.41 17.95
C GLN A 189 -6.56 1.57 16.89
N VAL A 190 -5.30 1.69 17.30
CA VAL A 190 -4.15 1.76 16.37
C VAL A 190 -4.11 0.49 15.50
N GLN A 191 -3.99 0.64 14.18
CA GLN A 191 -4.20 -0.45 13.23
C GLN A 191 -2.95 -1.28 12.93
N ILE A 192 -1.88 -0.62 12.47
CA ILE A 192 -0.71 -1.28 11.85
C ILE A 192 0.57 -1.04 12.64
N ASP A 193 0.72 0.13 13.28
CA ASP A 193 1.95 0.45 14.02
C ASP A 193 2.32 -0.63 15.03
N SER A 194 3.61 -0.93 15.10
CA SER A 194 4.10 -1.98 15.99
C SER A 194 3.99 -1.60 17.47
N ARG A 195 3.56 -2.57 18.26
CA ARG A 195 3.60 -2.54 19.72
C ARG A 195 4.17 -3.85 20.22
N ASP A 196 5.20 -3.78 21.05
CA ASP A 196 5.89 -4.95 21.61
C ASP A 196 6.37 -5.95 20.54
N GLY A 197 6.82 -5.43 19.39
CA GLY A 197 7.29 -6.23 18.25
C GLY A 197 6.17 -6.85 17.40
N VAL A 198 4.90 -6.55 17.69
CA VAL A 198 3.74 -6.99 16.90
C VAL A 198 3.16 -5.80 16.15
N GLY A 199 3.20 -5.86 14.82
CA GLY A 199 2.67 -4.84 13.92
C GLY A 199 2.91 -5.20 12.47
N GLY A 200 2.61 -4.26 11.59
CA GLY A 200 2.72 -4.43 10.16
C GLY A 200 1.69 -5.42 9.60
N ILE A 201 1.73 -5.59 8.28
CA ILE A 201 0.90 -6.53 7.55
C ILE A 201 1.72 -7.79 7.30
N ALA A 202 1.36 -8.87 7.99
CA ALA A 202 1.93 -10.19 7.74
C ALA A 202 1.51 -10.73 6.36
N PRO A 203 2.37 -11.57 5.71
CA PRO A 203 1.95 -12.32 4.53
C PRO A 203 0.79 -13.25 4.91
N SER A 204 -0.34 -13.14 4.19
CA SER A 204 -1.42 -14.13 4.29
C SER A 204 -0.97 -15.47 3.72
N ILE A 205 -0.06 -15.45 2.74
CA ILE A 205 0.61 -16.62 2.19
C ILE A 205 2.12 -16.39 2.27
N ARG A 206 2.78 -17.07 3.21
CA ARG A 206 4.20 -16.86 3.49
C ARG A 206 5.08 -17.64 2.52
N THR A 207 6.02 -16.94 1.88
CA THR A 207 7.13 -17.58 1.18
C THR A 207 8.09 -18.16 2.23
N PRO A 208 8.40 -19.46 2.24
CA PRO A 208 9.24 -20.03 3.28
C PRO A 208 10.71 -19.66 3.06
N MET A 209 11.38 -19.13 4.08
CA MET A 209 12.83 -18.88 4.06
C MET A 209 13.59 -20.18 4.37
N THR A 210 13.60 -21.12 3.41
CA THR A 210 14.39 -22.36 3.50
C THR A 210 15.83 -22.12 3.06
N ARG A 211 16.74 -23.07 3.36
CA ARG A 211 18.12 -23.04 2.85
C ARG A 211 18.17 -22.94 1.32
N GLU A 212 17.29 -23.68 0.63
CA GLU A 212 17.22 -23.66 -0.83
C GLU A 212 16.82 -22.27 -1.34
N ASN A 213 15.75 -21.70 -0.79
CA ASN A 213 15.28 -20.37 -1.17
C ASN A 213 16.32 -19.29 -0.85
N ALA A 214 17.04 -19.39 0.28
CA ALA A 214 18.14 -18.49 0.60
C ALA A 214 19.29 -18.57 -0.44
N LEU A 215 19.63 -19.78 -0.91
CA LEU A 215 20.63 -19.96 -1.96
C LEU A 215 20.18 -19.41 -3.31
N LYS A 216 18.89 -19.53 -3.66
CA LYS A 216 18.29 -18.90 -4.85
C LYS A 216 18.39 -17.37 -4.78
N VAL A 217 17.97 -16.77 -3.66
CA VAL A 217 18.10 -15.33 -3.42
C VAL A 217 19.56 -14.87 -3.53
N ALA A 218 20.51 -15.63 -2.97
CA ALA A 218 21.93 -15.31 -3.06
C ALA A 218 22.49 -15.35 -4.51
N ARG A 219 21.83 -16.05 -5.43
CA ARG A 219 22.15 -16.04 -6.87
C ARG A 219 21.42 -14.95 -7.66
N GLY A 220 20.58 -14.15 -6.99
CA GLY A 220 19.79 -13.08 -7.62
C GLY A 220 18.44 -13.53 -8.17
N GLU A 221 17.97 -14.73 -7.83
CA GLU A 221 16.63 -15.20 -8.19
C GLU A 221 15.56 -14.53 -7.30
N ASP A 222 14.43 -14.12 -7.88
CA ASP A 222 13.33 -13.48 -7.15
C ASP A 222 12.29 -14.53 -6.69
N VAL A 223 12.66 -15.27 -5.65
CA VAL A 223 11.85 -16.36 -5.09
C VAL A 223 10.46 -15.88 -4.63
N GLU A 224 10.35 -14.65 -4.13
CA GLU A 224 9.05 -14.11 -3.68
C GLU A 224 8.14 -13.83 -4.88
N LEU A 225 8.69 -13.31 -5.98
CA LEU A 225 7.93 -13.09 -7.20
C LEU A 225 7.49 -14.42 -7.84
N GLU A 226 8.37 -15.42 -7.89
CA GLU A 226 8.03 -16.78 -8.36
C GLU A 226 6.86 -17.35 -7.56
N HIS A 227 6.92 -17.29 -6.23
CA HIS A 227 5.84 -17.77 -5.38
C HIS A 227 4.55 -16.96 -5.54
N ALA A 228 4.63 -15.64 -5.74
CA ALA A 228 3.44 -14.82 -6.03
C ALA A 228 2.77 -15.21 -7.35
N ILE A 229 3.55 -15.58 -8.38
CA ILE A 229 3.04 -16.11 -9.65
C ILE A 229 2.33 -17.45 -9.42
N GLU A 230 2.93 -18.35 -8.63
CA GLU A 230 2.30 -19.62 -8.25
C GLU A 230 0.97 -19.40 -7.53
N VAL A 231 0.93 -18.48 -6.57
CA VAL A 231 -0.30 -18.10 -5.83
C VAL A 231 -1.38 -17.58 -6.78
N ILE A 232 -1.05 -16.68 -7.71
CA ILE A 232 -2.04 -16.23 -8.71
C ILE A 232 -2.54 -17.41 -9.55
N ASN A 233 -1.68 -18.39 -9.82
CA ASN A 233 -2.04 -19.55 -10.60
C ASN A 233 -2.97 -20.53 -9.89
N THR A 234 -3.04 -20.52 -8.55
CA THR A 234 -3.99 -21.36 -7.78
C THR A 234 -5.42 -20.85 -7.81
N TYR A 235 -5.63 -19.57 -8.13
CA TYR A 235 -6.99 -19.05 -8.29
C TYR A 235 -7.62 -19.62 -9.57
N GLU A 236 -8.84 -20.16 -9.42
CA GLU A 236 -9.66 -20.53 -10.57
C GLU A 236 -9.88 -19.30 -11.45
N THR A 237 -9.72 -19.49 -12.76
CA THR A 237 -10.06 -18.48 -13.77
C THR A 237 -11.52 -18.11 -13.58
N ALA A 238 -11.79 -16.84 -13.28
CA ALA A 238 -13.15 -16.33 -13.28
C ALA A 238 -13.70 -16.48 -14.70
N HIS A 239 -14.69 -17.36 -14.87
CA HIS A 239 -15.46 -17.51 -16.10
C HIS A 239 -16.38 -16.32 -16.32
#